data_AF-A0A2W6S7K4-F1
#
_entry.id   AF-A0A2W6S7K4-F1
#
_cell.length_a   1.000
_cell.length_b   1.000
_cell.length_c   1.000
_cell.angle_alpha   90.00
_cell.angle_beta   90.00
_cell.angle_gamma   90.00
#
_symmetry.space_group_name_H-M   'P 1'
#
loop_
_entity.id
_entity.type
_entity.pdbx_description
1 polymer ?
#
loop_
_entity_poly.entity_id
_entity_poly.type
_entity_poly.pdbx_seq_one_letter_code
_entity_poly.pdbx_strand_id
1 'polypeptide(L)'
;MAQSEGWLSRVARRFGEMMSGVPASVADEPTSTPHAKVTTPAVAATSSTNFDSAPPGISLSANGRYLFGGYSFSTLEQAADYARRMTKPAAPAVAVVPVRPSPPAPTTSKGQRAAACWVEKATSVMVGTRNVTVDMVYYGTPARHDPARDKSRIDPTLPIDPRGDRSGDTLTYWQSYDRFDPRARWTYLDWLEGGRTDSTIPIGYVFVFFYGLEQRLLVDDAREEAPSIFGEVRRLLAIHGEDYLFASYASKLLALSCLYGEDSDEPITKAPLHNYEMELPLNLRVRLGSRIERNQSFGADDCLLWVLSLPDVYLRTPGQRCFEELLDLWRVRFAVRNPEGLRVRRPKSKIRSQYQAASNTFFRSIEFENGGAKLDHGSGGEVLLRAA
;
A
#
# COMPACT_ATOMS: atom_id res chain seq x y z
N MET A 1 18.42 8.52 -34.80
CA MET A 1 17.98 7.23 -34.24
C MET A 1 16.82 7.52 -33.30
N ALA A 2 15.59 7.30 -33.75
CA ALA A 2 14.39 7.59 -32.97
C ALA A 2 14.25 6.57 -31.83
N GLN A 3 14.16 7.05 -30.59
CA GLN A 3 13.80 6.23 -29.44
C GLN A 3 12.35 5.76 -29.62
N SER A 4 12.15 4.44 -29.70
CA SER A 4 10.81 3.86 -29.73
C SER A 4 10.09 4.20 -28.43
N GLU A 5 8.96 4.92 -28.52
CA GLU A 5 8.07 5.11 -27.37
C GLU A 5 7.76 3.76 -26.71
N GLY A 6 7.98 3.70 -25.40
CA GLY A 6 7.60 2.55 -24.59
C GLY A 6 6.11 2.26 -24.75
N TRP A 7 5.75 0.98 -24.77
CA TRP A 7 4.36 0.51 -24.85
C TRP A 7 3.43 1.28 -23.89
N LEU A 8 3.88 1.52 -22.66
CA LEU A 8 3.10 2.16 -21.60
C LEU A 8 2.73 3.60 -21.97
N SER A 9 3.67 4.34 -22.57
CA SER A 9 3.43 5.70 -23.08
C SER A 9 2.38 5.73 -24.19
N ARG A 10 2.31 4.69 -25.03
CA ARG A 10 1.29 4.58 -26.08
C ARG A 10 -0.11 4.30 -25.53
N VAL A 11 -0.22 3.52 -24.46
CA VAL A 11 -1.51 3.24 -23.79
C VAL A 11 -2.00 4.47 -23.02
N ALA A 12 -1.11 5.15 -22.28
CA ALA A 12 -1.44 6.38 -21.56
C ALA A 12 -1.85 7.52 -22.51
N ARG A 13 -1.18 7.67 -23.66
CA ARG A 13 -1.58 8.61 -24.71
C ARG A 13 -2.96 8.28 -25.28
N ARG A 14 -3.22 7.00 -25.58
CA ARG A 14 -4.54 6.53 -26.06
C ARG A 14 -5.65 6.75 -25.04
N PHE A 15 -5.36 6.68 -23.73
CA PHE A 15 -6.31 7.04 -22.68
C PHE A 15 -6.66 8.53 -22.72
N GLY A 16 -5.66 9.40 -22.84
CA GLY A 16 -5.87 10.86 -23.03
C GLY A 16 -6.72 11.17 -24.26
N GLU A 17 -6.45 10.51 -25.39
CA GLU A 17 -7.22 10.61 -26.64
C GLU A 17 -8.64 10.03 -26.53
N MET A 18 -8.89 9.14 -25.57
CA MET A 18 -10.22 8.57 -25.29
C MET A 18 -11.11 9.45 -24.44
N MET A 19 -10.50 10.25 -23.59
CA MET A 19 -11.21 11.24 -22.78
C MET A 19 -11.43 12.55 -23.54
N SER A 20 -10.54 12.96 -24.45
CA SER A 20 -10.59 14.26 -25.12
C SER A 20 -11.56 14.37 -26.31
N GLY A 21 -12.13 13.26 -26.80
CA GLY A 21 -13.18 13.30 -27.82
C GLY A 21 -12.75 13.73 -29.24
N VAL A 22 -11.44 13.83 -29.54
CA VAL A 22 -10.96 14.21 -30.88
C VAL A 22 -10.71 12.95 -31.74
N PRO A 23 -11.29 12.83 -32.95
CA PRO A 23 -10.96 11.74 -33.87
C PRO A 23 -9.58 11.97 -34.51
N ALA A 24 -8.78 10.92 -34.61
CA ALA A 24 -7.50 10.93 -35.30
C ALA A 24 -7.73 10.84 -36.82
N SER A 25 -7.81 11.99 -37.50
CA SER A 25 -7.44 12.10 -38.91
C SER A 25 -6.78 13.46 -39.16
N VAL A 26 -5.46 13.45 -39.33
CA VAL A 26 -4.67 13.97 -40.46
C VAL A 26 -3.23 13.97 -39.95
N ALA A 27 -2.44 13.04 -40.47
CA ALA A 27 -0.99 13.01 -40.33
C ALA A 27 -0.36 13.74 -41.51
N ASP A 28 0.77 14.39 -41.22
CA ASP A 28 1.87 14.80 -42.09
C ASP A 28 1.60 15.74 -43.28
N GLU A 29 2.09 16.97 -43.17
CA GLU A 29 3.16 17.47 -44.05
C GLU A 29 3.87 18.72 -43.47
N PRO A 30 5.18 18.91 -43.71
CA PRO A 30 5.94 20.04 -43.18
C PRO A 30 5.99 21.19 -44.20
N THR A 31 5.87 22.44 -43.75
CA THR A 31 6.26 23.59 -44.59
C THR A 31 6.87 24.71 -43.76
N SER A 32 7.98 25.21 -44.28
CA SER A 32 8.90 26.17 -43.70
C SER A 32 8.59 27.63 -44.06
N THR A 33 8.97 28.54 -43.15
CA THR A 33 9.41 29.96 -43.33
C THR A 33 8.34 31.07 -43.58
N PRO A 34 8.63 32.37 -43.31
CA PRO A 34 9.07 33.01 -42.04
C PRO A 34 8.39 34.38 -41.72
N HIS A 35 8.71 34.92 -40.52
CA HIS A 35 8.66 36.33 -40.06
C HIS A 35 7.34 37.13 -39.94
N ALA A 36 7.05 37.58 -38.71
CA ALA A 36 6.82 39.01 -38.39
C ALA A 36 7.08 39.29 -36.89
N LYS A 37 7.86 40.34 -36.62
CA LYS A 37 8.14 40.95 -35.30
C LYS A 37 7.02 41.92 -34.88
N VAL A 38 7.14 42.43 -33.65
CA VAL A 38 6.58 43.69 -33.06
C VAL A 38 5.35 43.42 -32.16
N THR A 39 5.24 43.84 -30.89
CA THR A 39 6.09 44.56 -29.93
C THR A 39 5.46 44.44 -28.52
N THR A 40 6.31 44.34 -27.50
CA THR A 40 6.00 44.46 -26.07
C THR A 40 5.62 45.91 -25.68
N PRO A 41 4.93 46.11 -24.54
CA PRO A 41 5.38 47.14 -23.62
C PRO A 41 5.72 46.54 -22.26
N ALA A 42 6.94 46.83 -21.81
CA ALA A 42 7.42 46.61 -20.46
C ALA A 42 6.99 47.78 -19.56
N VAL A 43 6.61 47.49 -18.31
CA VAL A 43 6.78 48.44 -17.19
C VAL A 43 7.28 47.68 -15.96
N ALA A 44 8.49 48.09 -15.57
CA ALA A 44 9.13 48.12 -14.25
C ALA A 44 9.28 46.82 -13.43
N ALA A 45 10.52 46.34 -13.45
CA ALA A 45 11.13 45.59 -12.37
C ALA A 45 11.63 46.54 -11.25
N THR A 46 11.27 46.18 -10.02
CA THR A 46 11.97 46.44 -8.76
C THR A 46 11.52 45.26 -7.89
N SER A 47 12.37 44.43 -7.30
CA SER A 47 13.74 44.61 -6.85
C SER A 47 14.36 43.22 -6.67
N SER A 48 15.64 43.17 -7.01
CA SER A 48 16.62 42.09 -6.80
C SER A 48 16.53 41.37 -5.45
N THR A 49 16.46 40.04 -5.48
CA THR A 49 17.07 39.17 -4.47
C THR A 49 17.58 37.88 -5.12
N ASN A 50 18.89 37.84 -5.31
CA ASN A 50 19.82 36.71 -5.30
C ASN A 50 19.45 35.43 -6.06
N PHE A 51 20.04 35.29 -7.25
CA PHE A 51 20.58 34.00 -7.68
C PHE A 51 21.67 33.59 -6.67
N ASP A 52 21.45 32.54 -5.90
CA ASP A 52 22.54 31.68 -5.44
C ASP A 52 22.04 30.32 -4.94
N SER A 53 22.55 29.28 -5.60
CA SER A 53 22.56 27.86 -5.23
C SER A 53 21.23 27.13 -4.96
N ALA A 54 20.87 26.21 -5.86
CA ALA A 54 20.01 25.10 -5.48
C ALA A 54 20.64 24.36 -4.27
N PRO A 55 19.85 23.94 -3.27
CA PRO A 55 20.35 23.17 -2.13
C PRO A 55 21.17 21.96 -2.60
N PRO A 56 22.28 21.60 -1.92
CA PRO A 56 23.17 20.53 -2.36
C PRO A 56 22.40 19.22 -2.56
N GLY A 57 22.50 18.66 -3.77
CA GLY A 57 21.86 17.40 -4.17
C GLY A 57 20.58 17.53 -5.00
N ILE A 58 20.05 18.75 -5.21
CA ILE A 58 18.88 18.98 -6.08
C ILE A 58 19.35 19.41 -7.47
N SER A 59 19.01 18.67 -8.52
CA SER A 59 19.29 19.02 -9.91
C SER A 59 18.02 19.31 -10.71
N LEU A 60 18.10 20.19 -11.71
CA LEU A 60 16.97 20.48 -12.61
C LEU A 60 17.11 19.61 -13.86
N SER A 61 16.09 18.80 -14.15
CA SER A 61 16.00 17.97 -15.34
C SER A 61 15.61 18.78 -16.58
N ALA A 62 15.98 18.29 -17.77
CA ALA A 62 15.65 18.91 -19.06
C ALA A 62 14.14 19.05 -19.33
N ASN A 63 13.30 18.34 -18.59
CA ASN A 63 11.84 18.44 -18.63
C ASN A 63 11.25 19.41 -17.59
N GLY A 64 12.06 20.25 -16.95
CA GLY A 64 11.62 21.26 -15.99
C GLY A 64 11.27 20.72 -14.60
N ARG A 65 11.58 19.46 -14.29
CA ARG A 65 11.36 18.85 -12.96
C ARG A 65 12.63 18.90 -12.11
N TYR A 66 12.46 19.05 -10.80
CA TYR A 66 13.55 19.04 -9.82
C TYR A 66 13.82 17.61 -9.34
N LEU A 67 15.08 17.19 -9.27
CA LEU A 67 15.50 15.84 -8.95
C LEU A 67 16.31 15.81 -7.65
N PHE A 68 15.99 14.91 -6.72
CA PHE A 68 16.79 14.68 -5.52
C PHE A 68 16.75 13.19 -5.14
N GLY A 69 17.92 12.55 -5.00
CA GLY A 69 18.00 11.14 -4.55
C GLY A 69 17.23 10.12 -5.42
N GLY A 70 17.07 10.39 -6.72
CA GLY A 70 16.29 9.56 -7.66
C GLY A 70 14.81 9.90 -7.78
N TYR A 71 14.30 10.85 -6.99
CA TYR A 71 12.90 11.30 -7.01
C TYR A 71 12.73 12.59 -7.81
N SER A 72 11.56 12.77 -8.46
CA SER A 72 11.27 13.96 -9.29
C SER A 72 10.09 14.79 -8.77
N PHE A 73 10.26 16.10 -8.72
CA PHE A 73 9.32 17.06 -8.13
C PHE A 73 8.95 18.15 -9.14
N SER A 74 7.71 18.62 -9.04
CA SER A 74 7.18 19.70 -9.90
C SER A 74 7.66 21.10 -9.48
N THR A 75 8.08 21.28 -8.23
CA THR A 75 8.54 22.57 -7.70
C THR A 75 9.83 22.41 -6.91
N LEU A 76 10.65 23.48 -6.88
CA LEU A 76 11.88 23.52 -6.10
C LEU A 76 11.60 23.37 -4.60
N GLU A 77 10.49 23.93 -4.12
CA GLU A 77 10.09 23.87 -2.71
C GLU A 77 9.77 22.43 -2.26
N GLN A 78 9.07 21.65 -3.10
CA GLN A 78 8.83 20.23 -2.84
C GLN A 78 10.13 19.41 -2.82
N ALA A 79 11.05 19.67 -3.75
CA ALA A 79 12.35 19.02 -3.78
C ALA A 79 13.19 19.40 -2.54
N ALA A 80 13.13 20.66 -2.11
CA ALA A 80 13.83 21.17 -0.93
C ALA A 80 13.27 20.59 0.37
N ASP A 81 11.95 20.47 0.51
CA ASP A 81 11.33 19.82 1.66
C ASP A 81 11.68 18.34 1.75
N TYR A 82 11.67 17.65 0.61
CA TYR A 82 12.07 16.26 0.55
C TYR A 82 13.56 16.09 0.88
N ALA A 83 14.42 16.95 0.34
CA ALA A 83 15.83 16.99 0.68
C ALA A 83 16.05 17.25 2.18
N ARG A 84 15.30 18.19 2.79
CA ARG A 84 15.36 18.47 4.24
C ARG A 84 14.97 17.27 5.09
N ARG A 85 13.98 16.48 4.66
CA ARG A 85 13.57 15.24 5.34
C ARG A 85 14.65 14.16 5.24
N MET A 86 15.32 14.05 4.10
CA MET A 86 16.34 13.03 3.81
C MET A 86 17.74 13.38 4.33
N THR A 87 18.06 14.67 4.45
CA THR A 87 19.33 15.19 4.99
C THR A 87 19.25 15.53 6.48
N LYS A 88 18.08 15.34 7.10
CA LYS A 88 17.97 15.35 8.56
C LYS A 88 18.91 14.26 9.08
N PRO A 89 19.95 14.61 9.86
CA PRO A 89 20.82 13.60 10.43
C PRO A 89 19.94 12.62 11.21
N ALA A 90 20.21 11.31 11.07
CA ALA A 90 19.85 10.38 12.12
C ALA A 90 20.34 11.01 13.43
N ALA A 91 19.42 11.26 14.36
CA ALA A 91 19.82 11.68 15.70
C ALA A 91 20.90 10.70 16.17
N PRO A 92 22.02 11.19 16.74
CA PRO A 92 23.06 10.30 17.21
C PRO A 92 22.42 9.29 18.17
N ALA A 93 22.93 8.05 18.15
CA ALA A 93 22.59 7.04 19.14
C ALA A 93 22.62 7.71 20.51
N VAL A 94 21.44 7.91 21.11
CA VAL A 94 21.36 8.48 22.45
C VAL A 94 22.05 7.48 23.34
N ALA A 95 23.18 7.89 23.89
CA ALA A 95 23.88 7.18 24.93
C ALA A 95 22.85 6.76 25.98
N VAL A 96 22.92 5.50 26.41
CA VAL A 96 22.13 4.96 27.51
C VAL A 96 22.31 5.90 28.70
N VAL A 97 21.33 6.78 28.93
CA VAL A 97 21.24 7.55 30.16
C VAL A 97 20.93 6.51 31.24
N PRO A 98 21.72 6.42 32.33
CA PRO A 98 21.36 5.55 33.43
C PRO A 98 19.99 6.04 33.94
N VAL A 99 18.98 5.19 33.80
CA VAL A 99 17.65 5.42 34.35
C VAL A 99 17.83 5.66 35.84
N ARG A 100 17.61 6.91 36.27
CA ARG A 100 17.48 7.22 37.69
C ARG A 100 16.26 6.43 38.19
N PRO A 101 16.36 5.63 39.26
CA PRO A 101 15.23 4.84 39.72
C PRO A 101 14.09 5.79 40.10
N SER A 102 13.00 5.73 39.34
CA SER A 102 11.73 6.32 39.73
C SER A 102 11.27 5.67 41.03
N PRO A 103 10.61 6.41 41.94
CA PRO A 103 10.02 5.83 43.14
C PRO A 103 9.05 4.71 42.75
N PRO A 104 8.91 3.65 43.58
CA PRO A 104 8.16 2.46 43.20
C PRO A 104 6.72 2.85 42.86
N ALA A 105 6.34 2.57 41.61
CA ALA A 105 4.95 2.59 41.18
C ALA A 105 4.15 1.56 42.00
N PRO A 106 2.86 1.81 42.28
CA PRO A 106 2.02 0.86 42.98
C PRO A 106 1.96 -0.46 42.21
N THR A 107 1.90 -1.54 42.97
CA THR A 107 2.05 -2.96 42.59
C THR A 107 1.44 -3.31 41.23
N THR A 108 2.27 -3.36 40.18
CA THR A 108 1.88 -3.95 38.89
C THR A 108 1.78 -5.46 39.07
N SER A 109 0.57 -6.01 39.02
CA SER A 109 0.33 -7.45 39.02
C SER A 109 0.98 -8.08 37.78
N LYS A 110 1.95 -8.97 37.96
CA LYS A 110 2.46 -9.81 36.88
C LYS A 110 1.35 -10.79 36.48
N GLY A 111 0.91 -10.76 35.22
CA GLY A 111 -0.12 -11.67 34.72
C GLY A 111 0.35 -13.13 34.69
N GLN A 112 -0.60 -14.06 34.70
CA GLN A 112 -0.31 -15.49 34.60
C GLN A 112 0.17 -15.84 33.20
N ARG A 113 1.08 -16.82 33.10
CA ARG A 113 1.55 -17.32 31.80
C ARG A 113 0.43 -18.08 31.09
N ALA A 114 0.37 -17.97 29.77
CA ALA A 114 -0.53 -18.76 28.95
C ALA A 114 0.21 -19.41 27.78
N ALA A 115 -0.30 -20.54 27.29
CA ALA A 115 0.20 -21.17 26.08
C ALA A 115 -0.08 -20.27 24.87
N ALA A 116 0.88 -20.20 23.93
CA ALA A 116 0.71 -19.44 22.70
C ALA A 116 -0.32 -20.12 21.79
N CYS A 117 -1.30 -19.36 21.31
CA CYS A 117 -2.28 -19.83 20.35
C CYS A 117 -2.78 -18.68 19.45
N TRP A 118 -3.38 -19.07 18.32
CA TRP A 118 -4.22 -18.20 17.51
C TRP A 118 -5.65 -18.27 18.04
N VAL A 119 -6.24 -17.11 18.35
CA VAL A 119 -7.63 -16.97 18.76
C VAL A 119 -8.44 -16.60 17.53
N GLU A 120 -8.96 -17.60 16.83
CA GLU A 120 -9.70 -17.39 15.57
C GLU A 120 -11.06 -16.68 15.81
N LYS A 121 -11.79 -17.12 16.85
CA LYS A 121 -13.15 -16.67 17.17
C LYS A 121 -13.19 -15.92 18.49
N ALA A 122 -14.22 -15.09 18.66
CA ALA A 122 -14.44 -14.31 19.88
C ALA A 122 -14.33 -15.17 21.14
N THR A 123 -13.25 -14.95 21.89
CA THR A 123 -12.91 -15.71 23.09
C THR A 123 -12.49 -14.75 24.19
N SER A 124 -13.01 -14.95 25.40
CA SER A 124 -12.58 -14.19 26.57
C SER A 124 -11.23 -14.71 27.09
N VAL A 125 -10.23 -13.84 27.15
CA VAL A 125 -8.89 -14.13 27.62
C VAL A 125 -8.47 -13.17 28.75
N MET A 126 -7.56 -13.63 29.61
CA MET A 126 -7.04 -12.84 30.72
C MET A 126 -5.74 -12.13 30.32
N VAL A 127 -5.70 -10.81 30.36
CA VAL A 127 -4.48 -10.00 30.14
C VAL A 127 -4.21 -9.20 31.39
N GLY A 128 -3.09 -9.46 32.08
CA GLY A 128 -2.84 -8.91 33.41
C GLY A 128 -3.97 -9.29 34.38
N THR A 129 -4.75 -8.30 34.80
CA THR A 129 -5.93 -8.45 35.68
C THR A 129 -7.26 -8.26 34.95
N ARG A 130 -7.25 -8.06 33.64
CA ARG A 130 -8.43 -7.74 32.84
C ARG A 130 -8.87 -8.97 32.02
N ASN A 131 -10.17 -9.27 32.04
CA ASN A 131 -10.79 -10.14 31.05
C ASN A 131 -11.17 -9.31 29.82
N VAL A 132 -10.80 -9.78 28.63
CA VAL A 132 -11.05 -9.11 27.35
C VAL A 132 -11.56 -10.14 26.34
N THR A 133 -12.61 -9.80 25.60
CA THR A 133 -13.06 -10.64 24.48
C THR A 133 -12.34 -10.22 23.19
N VAL A 134 -11.61 -11.15 22.58
CA VAL A 134 -10.80 -10.90 21.38
C VAL A 134 -10.98 -12.00 20.34
N ASP A 135 -10.72 -11.68 19.08
CA ASP A 135 -10.67 -12.60 17.95
C ASP A 135 -9.63 -12.15 16.92
N MET A 136 -9.25 -13.07 16.03
CA MET A 136 -8.23 -12.88 15.00
C MET A 136 -6.90 -12.34 15.55
N VAL A 137 -6.47 -12.84 16.72
CA VAL A 137 -5.23 -12.40 17.39
C VAL A 137 -4.38 -13.59 17.85
N TYR A 138 -3.07 -13.39 17.88
CA TYR A 138 -2.18 -14.25 18.65
C TYR A 138 -2.23 -13.88 20.12
N TYR A 139 -2.39 -14.88 20.98
CA TYR A 139 -2.41 -14.72 22.43
C TYR A 139 -1.47 -15.72 23.10
N GLY A 140 -0.80 -15.29 24.16
CA GLY A 140 0.00 -16.17 25.02
C GLY A 140 1.42 -15.66 25.25
N THR A 141 2.13 -16.33 26.16
CA THR A 141 3.46 -15.91 26.60
C THR A 141 4.53 -16.45 25.66
N PRO A 142 5.44 -15.61 25.11
CA PRO A 142 6.53 -16.08 24.27
C PRO A 142 7.42 -17.12 24.95
N ALA A 143 7.83 -18.14 24.20
CA ALA A 143 8.89 -19.04 24.63
C ALA A 143 10.26 -18.35 24.55
N ARG A 144 11.25 -18.81 25.32
CA ARG A 144 12.61 -18.23 25.32
C ARG A 144 13.28 -18.27 23.93
N HIS A 145 12.87 -19.20 23.08
CA HIS A 145 13.38 -19.40 21.73
C HIS A 145 12.34 -19.11 20.65
N ASP A 146 11.24 -18.43 20.99
CA ASP A 146 10.27 -18.04 19.98
C ASP A 146 10.93 -17.06 18.99
N PRO A 147 10.72 -17.23 17.68
CA PRO A 147 11.17 -16.26 16.71
C PRO A 147 10.54 -14.90 17.01
N ALA A 148 11.34 -13.83 17.03
CA ALA A 148 10.89 -12.45 17.26
C ALA A 148 10.06 -11.86 16.09
N ARG A 149 9.38 -12.71 15.32
CA ARG A 149 8.64 -12.33 14.11
C ARG A 149 7.23 -11.84 14.40
N ASP A 150 6.62 -12.34 15.48
CA ASP A 150 5.25 -12.00 15.86
C ASP A 150 5.22 -10.72 16.70
N LYS A 151 5.06 -9.58 16.02
CA LYS A 151 4.90 -8.26 16.64
C LYS A 151 3.49 -8.02 17.20
N SER A 152 2.54 -8.89 16.90
CA SER A 152 1.12 -8.71 17.21
C SER A 152 0.66 -9.39 18.51
N ARG A 153 1.45 -10.36 19.00
CA ARG A 153 1.07 -11.23 20.10
C ARG A 153 0.68 -10.48 21.37
N ILE A 154 -0.50 -10.79 21.86
CA ILE A 154 -0.98 -10.37 23.17
C ILE A 154 -0.33 -11.27 24.22
N ASP A 155 0.74 -10.79 24.85
CA ASP A 155 1.35 -11.44 26.01
C ASP A 155 0.57 -11.07 27.30
N PRO A 156 -0.09 -12.03 27.96
CA PRO A 156 -0.91 -11.76 29.15
C PRO A 156 -0.09 -11.38 30.39
N THR A 157 1.23 -11.59 30.37
CA THR A 157 2.12 -11.31 31.50
C THR A 157 2.53 -9.84 31.58
N LEU A 158 2.35 -9.08 30.49
CA LEU A 158 2.77 -7.70 30.39
C LEU A 158 1.80 -6.75 31.12
N PRO A 159 2.33 -5.69 31.75
CA PRO A 159 1.51 -4.74 32.48
C PRO A 159 0.57 -3.95 31.56
N ILE A 160 -0.63 -3.67 32.08
CA ILE A 160 -1.65 -2.82 31.47
C ILE A 160 -2.01 -1.69 32.44
N ASP A 161 -2.36 -0.50 31.93
CA ASP A 161 -2.77 0.66 32.73
C ASP A 161 -4.15 1.18 32.26
N PRO A 162 -5.20 1.12 33.11
CA PRO A 162 -6.55 1.61 32.82
C PRO A 162 -6.67 3.07 32.38
N ARG A 163 -5.65 3.91 32.61
CA ARG A 163 -5.66 5.30 32.13
C ARG A 163 -5.75 5.39 30.60
N GLY A 164 -5.25 4.37 29.89
CA GLY A 164 -5.26 4.34 28.43
C GLY A 164 -4.39 5.41 27.77
N ASP A 165 -4.15 5.24 26.47
CA ASP A 165 -3.44 6.14 25.58
C ASP A 165 -4.23 6.30 24.26
N ARG A 166 -5.42 6.92 24.37
CA ARG A 166 -6.33 7.14 23.24
C ARG A 166 -5.78 8.10 22.18
N SER A 167 -4.92 9.04 22.58
CA SER A 167 -4.24 9.95 21.65
C SER A 167 -3.03 9.29 20.97
N GLY A 168 -2.50 8.20 21.54
CA GLY A 168 -1.33 7.50 21.00
C GLY A 168 -0.01 8.22 21.31
N ASP A 169 0.04 8.99 22.40
CA ASP A 169 1.22 9.78 22.80
C ASP A 169 2.44 8.90 23.10
N THR A 170 2.19 7.65 23.51
CA THR A 170 3.24 6.67 23.80
C THR A 170 3.61 5.84 22.58
N LEU A 171 2.94 6.06 21.44
CA LEU A 171 3.24 5.31 20.23
C LEU A 171 4.52 5.81 19.53
N THR A 172 5.50 4.92 19.39
CA THR A 172 6.64 4.98 18.47
C THR A 172 6.30 4.48 17.05
N TYR A 173 7.24 4.66 16.11
CA TYR A 173 7.08 4.43 14.66
C TYR A 173 7.06 2.94 14.22
N TRP A 174 7.62 2.01 15.01
CA TRP A 174 7.65 0.57 14.68
C TRP A 174 7.12 -0.26 15.84
N GLN A 175 5.79 -0.27 15.97
CA GLN A 175 5.13 -0.88 17.11
C GLN A 175 5.24 -2.40 17.13
N SER A 176 5.30 -2.92 18.35
CA SER A 176 5.02 -4.32 18.66
C SER A 176 4.34 -4.35 20.01
N TYR A 177 3.40 -5.30 20.19
CA TYR A 177 2.60 -5.36 21.42
C TYR A 177 3.48 -5.47 22.69
N ASP A 178 4.59 -6.21 22.61
CA ASP A 178 5.54 -6.36 23.71
C ASP A 178 6.18 -5.02 24.12
N ARG A 179 6.29 -4.08 23.19
CA ARG A 179 6.90 -2.76 23.40
C ARG A 179 5.91 -1.65 23.69
N PHE A 180 4.60 -1.92 23.66
CA PHE A 180 3.62 -0.94 24.07
C PHE A 180 3.86 -0.46 25.51
N ASP A 181 3.61 0.83 25.75
CA ASP A 181 3.39 1.31 27.10
C ASP A 181 2.17 0.59 27.71
N PRO A 182 2.13 0.35 29.04
CA PRO A 182 0.96 -0.23 29.69
C PRO A 182 -0.37 0.48 29.34
N ARG A 183 -0.35 1.81 29.15
CA ARG A 183 -1.52 2.60 28.73
C ARG A 183 -1.93 2.29 27.29
N ALA A 184 -0.96 2.14 26.38
CA ALA A 184 -1.22 1.75 25.01
C ALA A 184 -1.78 0.33 24.91
N ARG A 185 -1.28 -0.64 25.70
CA ARG A 185 -1.87 -1.99 25.75
C ARG A 185 -3.33 -1.93 26.17
N TRP A 186 -3.68 -1.12 27.16
CA TRP A 186 -5.07 -0.98 27.58
C TRP A 186 -5.96 -0.45 26.45
N THR A 187 -5.53 0.60 25.76
CA THR A 187 -6.29 1.18 24.63
C THR A 187 -6.41 0.22 23.45
N TYR A 188 -5.34 -0.52 23.15
CA TYR A 188 -5.37 -1.56 22.14
C TYR A 188 -6.41 -2.65 22.47
N LEU A 189 -6.43 -3.12 23.71
CA LEU A 189 -7.40 -4.12 24.17
C LEU A 189 -8.84 -3.58 24.18
N ASP A 190 -9.05 -2.31 24.58
CA ASP A 190 -10.36 -1.63 24.45
C ASP A 190 -10.84 -1.60 22.99
N TRP A 191 -9.94 -1.27 22.06
CA TRP A 191 -10.27 -1.21 20.64
C TRP A 191 -10.58 -2.58 20.04
N LEU A 192 -9.83 -3.62 20.42
CA LEU A 192 -10.11 -5.00 20.01
C LEU A 192 -11.48 -5.48 20.50
N GLU A 193 -11.77 -5.29 21.80
CA GLU A 193 -13.03 -5.68 22.42
C GLU A 193 -14.23 -4.88 21.88
N GLY A 194 -14.00 -3.61 21.51
CA GLY A 194 -14.97 -2.75 20.84
C GLY A 194 -15.22 -3.10 19.37
N GLY A 195 -14.78 -4.27 18.89
CA GLY A 195 -15.01 -4.74 17.53
C GLY A 195 -14.18 -4.02 16.46
N ARG A 196 -13.14 -3.29 16.86
CA ARG A 196 -12.22 -2.61 15.94
C ARG A 196 -12.94 -1.65 14.98
N THR A 197 -13.89 -0.87 15.49
CA THR A 197 -14.73 0.04 14.68
C THR A 197 -14.44 1.53 14.88
N ASP A 198 -13.66 1.90 15.89
CA ASP A 198 -13.33 3.31 16.15
C ASP A 198 -12.38 3.85 15.07
N SER A 199 -12.91 4.69 14.17
CA SER A 199 -12.15 5.29 13.07
C SER A 199 -11.12 6.34 13.52
N THR A 200 -11.21 6.81 14.77
CA THR A 200 -10.32 7.84 15.31
C THR A 200 -9.11 7.26 16.06
N ILE A 201 -9.05 5.94 16.20
CA ILE A 201 -7.97 5.25 16.88
C ILE A 201 -6.62 5.58 16.19
N PRO A 202 -5.54 5.85 16.94
CA PRO A 202 -4.22 6.02 16.36
C PRO A 202 -3.80 4.81 15.51
N ILE A 203 -3.34 5.06 14.29
CA ILE A 203 -3.14 4.00 13.27
C ILE A 203 -2.14 2.92 13.72
N GLY A 204 -1.22 3.24 14.63
CA GLY A 204 -0.26 2.28 15.18
C GLY A 204 -0.92 1.07 15.85
N TYR A 205 -2.11 1.23 16.44
CA TYR A 205 -2.89 0.12 17.00
C TYR A 205 -3.41 -0.81 15.90
N VAL A 206 -3.93 -0.24 14.82
CA VAL A 206 -4.42 -0.98 13.64
C VAL A 206 -3.30 -1.79 13.01
N PHE A 207 -2.10 -1.20 12.89
CA PHE A 207 -0.92 -1.89 12.36
C PHE A 207 -0.51 -3.11 13.19
N VAL A 208 -0.51 -3.01 14.53
CA VAL A 208 -0.16 -4.17 15.39
C VAL A 208 -1.13 -5.33 15.20
N PHE A 209 -2.43 -5.06 15.05
CA PHE A 209 -3.41 -6.08 14.70
C PHE A 209 -3.18 -6.64 13.29
N PHE A 210 -2.96 -5.76 12.31
CA PHE A 210 -2.69 -6.13 10.92
C PHE A 210 -1.47 -7.06 10.77
N TYR A 211 -0.41 -6.87 11.56
CA TYR A 211 0.75 -7.76 11.56
C TYR A 211 0.38 -9.22 11.89
N GLY A 212 -0.62 -9.42 12.76
CA GLY A 212 -1.13 -10.74 13.10
C GLY A 212 -1.84 -11.40 11.92
N LEU A 213 -2.64 -10.62 11.17
CA LEU A 213 -3.30 -11.09 9.95
C LEU A 213 -2.28 -11.49 8.87
N GLU A 214 -1.25 -10.66 8.64
CA GLU A 214 -0.16 -10.97 7.71
C GLU A 214 0.57 -12.26 8.11
N GLN A 215 0.91 -12.38 9.39
CA GLN A 215 1.59 -13.55 9.94
C GLN A 215 0.73 -14.81 9.75
N ARG A 216 -0.56 -14.76 10.10
CA ARG A 216 -1.48 -15.90 9.98
C ARG A 216 -1.66 -16.35 8.53
N LEU A 217 -1.79 -15.40 7.61
CA LEU A 217 -2.02 -15.73 6.21
C LEU A 217 -0.75 -16.22 5.50
N LEU A 218 0.42 -15.61 5.76
CA LEU A 218 1.62 -15.78 4.93
C LEU A 218 2.75 -16.55 5.60
N VAL A 219 2.76 -16.63 6.93
CA VAL A 219 3.76 -17.38 7.69
C VAL A 219 3.21 -18.72 8.12
N ASP A 220 2.01 -18.74 8.69
CA ASP A 220 1.34 -19.97 9.08
C ASP A 220 0.66 -20.69 7.90
N ASP A 221 0.53 -20.02 6.75
CA ASP A 221 -0.18 -20.49 5.53
C ASP A 221 -1.59 -21.02 5.85
N ALA A 222 -2.33 -20.29 6.70
CA ALA A 222 -3.69 -20.64 7.11
C ALA A 222 -4.71 -20.36 5.98
N ARG A 223 -4.64 -21.15 4.90
CA ARG A 223 -5.45 -20.96 3.68
C ARG A 223 -6.96 -20.99 3.92
N GLU A 224 -7.41 -21.88 4.79
CA GLU A 224 -8.83 -22.00 5.14
C GLU A 224 -9.38 -20.73 5.83
N GLU A 225 -8.51 -19.94 6.46
CA GLU A 225 -8.87 -18.68 7.12
C GLU A 225 -8.74 -17.46 6.18
N ALA A 226 -8.21 -17.64 4.97
CA ALA A 226 -7.97 -16.55 4.03
C ALA A 226 -9.23 -15.71 3.71
N PRO A 227 -10.42 -16.30 3.47
CA PRO A 227 -11.63 -15.52 3.23
C PRO A 227 -11.98 -14.58 4.39
N SER A 228 -11.90 -15.07 5.63
CA SER A 228 -12.16 -14.27 6.84
C SER A 228 -11.11 -13.18 7.03
N ILE A 229 -9.82 -13.50 6.81
CA ILE A 229 -8.73 -12.53 6.90
C ILE A 229 -8.88 -11.42 5.86
N PHE A 230 -9.13 -11.75 4.58
CA PHE A 230 -9.33 -10.73 3.56
C PHE A 230 -10.60 -9.90 3.81
N GLY A 231 -11.67 -10.52 4.29
CA GLY A 231 -12.87 -9.81 4.74
C GLY A 231 -12.57 -8.77 5.81
N GLU A 232 -11.77 -9.13 6.81
CA GLU A 232 -11.37 -8.21 7.87
C GLU A 232 -10.44 -7.10 7.36
N VAL A 233 -9.48 -7.41 6.48
CA VAL A 233 -8.60 -6.40 5.87
C VAL A 233 -9.41 -5.39 5.05
N ARG A 234 -10.43 -5.83 4.30
CA ARG A 234 -11.36 -4.92 3.59
C ARG A 234 -12.14 -4.03 4.55
N ARG A 235 -12.62 -4.60 5.66
CA ARG A 235 -13.37 -3.84 6.69
C ARG A 235 -12.49 -2.76 7.31
N LEU A 236 -11.27 -3.10 7.71
CA LEU A 236 -10.31 -2.13 8.24
C LEU A 236 -9.95 -1.06 7.20
N LEU A 237 -9.74 -1.45 5.93
CA LEU A 237 -9.46 -0.51 4.85
C LEU A 237 -10.62 0.46 4.61
N ALA A 238 -11.87 0.02 4.78
CA ALA A 238 -13.02 0.91 4.67
C ALA A 238 -13.10 1.93 5.82
N ILE A 239 -12.59 1.61 7.01
CA ILE A 239 -12.63 2.47 8.20
C ILE A 239 -11.41 3.40 8.27
N HIS A 240 -10.22 2.87 7.95
CA HIS A 240 -8.93 3.52 8.15
C HIS A 240 -8.20 3.86 6.84
N GLY A 241 -8.83 3.67 5.69
CA GLY A 241 -8.22 3.86 4.37
C GLY A 241 -7.87 5.30 3.99
N GLU A 242 -8.26 6.28 4.81
CA GLU A 242 -7.75 7.66 4.69
C GLU A 242 -6.26 7.75 5.09
N ASP A 243 -5.77 6.85 5.96
CA ASP A 243 -4.35 6.73 6.23
C ASP A 243 -3.65 6.07 5.04
N TYR A 244 -2.85 6.87 4.34
CA TYR A 244 -2.12 6.47 3.14
C TYR A 244 -1.22 5.23 3.36
N LEU A 245 -0.53 5.15 4.50
CA LEU A 245 0.39 4.04 4.77
C LEU A 245 -0.39 2.76 4.95
N PHE A 246 -1.44 2.79 5.76
CA PHE A 246 -2.29 1.63 5.97
C PHE A 246 -2.98 1.19 4.68
N ALA A 247 -3.54 2.14 3.91
CA ALA A 247 -4.17 1.85 2.63
C ALA A 247 -3.21 1.15 1.65
N SER A 248 -1.96 1.57 1.60
CA SER A 248 -0.92 0.93 0.78
C SER A 248 -0.66 -0.52 1.20
N TYR A 249 -0.40 -0.78 2.49
CA TYR A 249 -0.12 -2.13 2.99
C TYR A 249 -1.31 -3.08 2.89
N ALA A 250 -2.51 -2.61 3.27
CA ALA A 250 -3.74 -3.38 3.16
C ALA A 250 -4.04 -3.74 1.70
N SER A 251 -3.87 -2.81 0.76
CA SER A 251 -4.07 -3.06 -0.67
C SER A 251 -3.08 -4.11 -1.22
N LYS A 252 -1.82 -4.07 -0.78
CA LYS A 252 -0.82 -5.07 -1.16
C LYS A 252 -1.19 -6.47 -0.66
N LEU A 253 -1.71 -6.57 0.57
CA LEU A 253 -2.16 -7.85 1.12
C LEU A 253 -3.39 -8.37 0.36
N LEU A 254 -4.37 -7.50 0.12
CA LEU A 254 -5.58 -7.84 -0.65
C LEU A 254 -5.25 -8.25 -2.09
N ALA A 255 -4.22 -7.68 -2.71
CA ALA A 255 -3.79 -8.11 -4.04
C ALA A 255 -3.31 -9.57 -4.09
N LEU A 256 -3.00 -10.19 -2.96
CA LEU A 256 -2.67 -11.62 -2.87
C LEU A 256 -3.91 -12.51 -2.92
N SER A 257 -5.13 -11.98 -2.80
CA SER A 257 -6.34 -12.82 -2.72
C SER A 257 -6.58 -13.65 -3.98
N CYS A 258 -6.05 -13.22 -5.13
CA CYS A 258 -6.02 -14.01 -6.36
C CYS A 258 -5.25 -15.34 -6.22
N LEU A 259 -4.41 -15.51 -5.20
CA LEU A 259 -3.68 -16.74 -4.87
C LEU A 259 -4.48 -17.69 -3.97
N TYR A 260 -5.62 -17.25 -3.46
CA TYR A 260 -6.46 -17.95 -2.48
C TYR A 260 -7.87 -18.22 -3.04
N GLY A 261 -8.02 -18.24 -4.36
CA GLY A 261 -9.27 -18.63 -5.01
C GLY A 261 -10.36 -17.56 -5.04
N GLU A 262 -10.07 -16.31 -4.64
CA GLU A 262 -10.99 -15.21 -4.95
C GLU A 262 -10.97 -14.92 -6.46
N ASP A 263 -12.16 -14.77 -7.03
CA ASP A 263 -12.32 -14.60 -8.46
C ASP A 263 -11.75 -13.24 -8.92
N SER A 264 -10.76 -13.31 -9.80
CA SER A 264 -10.16 -12.10 -10.37
C SER A 264 -11.08 -11.38 -11.35
N ASP A 265 -12.18 -12.02 -11.80
CA ASP A 265 -13.10 -11.50 -12.81
C ASP A 265 -14.31 -10.74 -12.26
N GLU A 266 -14.33 -10.41 -10.95
CA GLU A 266 -15.39 -9.58 -10.37
C GLU A 266 -15.58 -8.25 -11.15
N PRO A 267 -16.84 -7.80 -11.31
CA PRO A 267 -17.14 -6.52 -11.94
C PRO A 267 -16.55 -5.36 -11.15
N ILE A 268 -16.06 -4.35 -11.87
CA ILE A 268 -15.59 -3.12 -11.23
C ILE A 268 -16.82 -2.35 -10.74
N THR A 269 -16.90 -2.11 -9.44
CA THR A 269 -17.98 -1.32 -8.82
C THR A 269 -17.48 -0.01 -8.24
N LYS A 270 -16.17 0.12 -8.02
CA LYS A 270 -15.53 1.30 -7.43
C LYS A 270 -14.18 1.57 -8.07
N ALA A 271 -13.76 2.83 -8.04
CA ALA A 271 -12.41 3.19 -8.45
C ALA A 271 -11.38 2.41 -7.61
N PRO A 272 -10.36 1.79 -8.23
CA PRO A 272 -9.26 1.23 -7.46
C PRO A 272 -8.57 2.36 -6.68
N LEU A 273 -8.02 2.01 -5.52
CA LEU A 273 -7.16 2.92 -4.79
C LEU A 273 -5.97 3.32 -5.67
N HIS A 274 -5.50 4.55 -5.51
CA HIS A 274 -4.38 5.03 -6.31
C HIS A 274 -3.15 4.15 -6.07
N ASN A 275 -2.56 3.68 -7.17
CA ASN A 275 -1.37 2.86 -7.10
C ASN A 275 -0.13 3.75 -7.00
N TYR A 276 0.46 3.83 -5.82
CA TYR A 276 1.71 4.57 -5.62
C TYR A 276 2.96 3.76 -5.96
N GLU A 277 2.79 2.48 -6.31
CA GLU A 277 3.88 1.59 -6.67
C GLU A 277 4.22 1.68 -8.16
N MET A 278 5.50 1.47 -8.49
CA MET A 278 5.95 1.42 -9.89
C MET A 278 5.43 0.17 -10.63
N GLU A 279 4.92 -0.82 -9.90
CA GLU A 279 4.38 -2.07 -10.45
C GLU A 279 2.86 -2.13 -10.28
N LEU A 280 2.18 -2.76 -11.24
CA LEU A 280 0.74 -3.02 -11.15
C LEU A 280 0.43 -3.98 -9.98
N PRO A 281 -0.72 -3.80 -9.28
CA PRO A 281 -1.19 -4.74 -8.27
C PRO A 281 -1.20 -6.19 -8.78
N LEU A 282 -0.85 -7.14 -7.91
CA LEU A 282 -0.68 -8.54 -8.31
C LEU A 282 -1.96 -9.14 -8.89
N ASN A 283 -3.09 -8.97 -8.21
CA ASN A 283 -4.41 -9.42 -8.67
C ASN A 283 -4.72 -8.95 -10.10
N LEU A 284 -4.39 -7.70 -10.44
CA LEU A 284 -4.57 -7.17 -11.79
C LEU A 284 -3.62 -7.85 -12.80
N ARG A 285 -2.35 -8.05 -12.44
CA ARG A 285 -1.39 -8.76 -13.31
C ARG A 285 -1.85 -10.19 -13.58
N VAL A 286 -2.40 -10.88 -12.57
CA VAL A 286 -2.97 -12.23 -12.70
C VAL A 286 -4.21 -12.21 -13.59
N ARG A 287 -5.15 -11.29 -13.36
CA ARG A 287 -6.36 -11.11 -14.19
C ARG A 287 -5.99 -10.95 -15.66
N LEU A 288 -5.13 -9.97 -15.99
CA LEU A 288 -4.70 -9.70 -17.36
C LEU A 288 -3.87 -10.85 -17.95
N GLY A 289 -2.99 -11.44 -17.14
CA GLY A 289 -2.17 -12.59 -17.54
C GLY A 289 -3.02 -13.80 -17.94
N SER A 290 -4.06 -14.11 -17.18
CA SER A 290 -4.98 -15.22 -17.46
C SER A 290 -5.71 -15.04 -18.80
N ARG A 291 -6.11 -13.81 -19.14
CA ARG A 291 -6.71 -13.51 -20.45
C ARG A 291 -5.74 -13.69 -21.60
N ILE A 292 -4.50 -13.21 -21.45
CA ILE A 292 -3.44 -13.42 -22.45
C ILE A 292 -3.20 -14.91 -22.66
N GLU A 293 -3.15 -15.70 -21.58
CA GLU A 293 -2.95 -17.15 -21.64
C GLU A 293 -4.09 -17.87 -22.37
N ARG A 294 -5.34 -17.45 -22.11
CA ARG A 294 -6.55 -17.97 -22.77
C ARG A 294 -6.79 -17.39 -24.18
N ASN A 295 -5.86 -16.57 -24.70
CA ASN A 295 -5.98 -15.87 -25.99
C ASN A 295 -7.26 -15.01 -26.10
N GLN A 296 -7.70 -14.44 -24.98
CA GLN A 296 -8.84 -13.54 -24.89
C GLN A 296 -8.38 -12.08 -25.03
N SER A 297 -9.20 -11.25 -25.69
CA SER A 297 -8.99 -9.80 -25.68
C SER A 297 -9.38 -9.20 -24.33
N PHE A 298 -8.78 -8.07 -23.99
CA PHE A 298 -9.16 -7.31 -22.80
C PHE A 298 -10.47 -6.58 -23.07
N GLY A 299 -11.43 -6.76 -22.17
CA GLY A 299 -12.69 -6.02 -22.17
C GLY A 299 -12.51 -4.59 -21.67
N ALA A 300 -13.59 -3.82 -21.71
CA ALA A 300 -13.60 -2.44 -21.23
C ALA A 300 -13.10 -2.36 -19.78
N ASP A 301 -13.64 -3.20 -18.90
CA ASP A 301 -13.30 -3.22 -17.48
C ASP A 301 -11.82 -3.55 -17.24
N ASP A 302 -11.29 -4.57 -17.92
CA ASP A 302 -9.86 -4.92 -17.79
C ASP A 302 -8.94 -3.75 -18.18
N CYS A 303 -9.30 -3.05 -19.26
CA CYS A 303 -8.56 -1.87 -19.71
C CYS A 303 -8.71 -0.69 -18.74
N LEU A 304 -9.89 -0.50 -18.13
CA LEU A 304 -10.08 0.55 -17.13
C LEU A 304 -9.24 0.28 -15.89
N LEU A 305 -9.29 -0.94 -15.34
CA LEU A 305 -8.47 -1.34 -14.20
C LEU A 305 -6.99 -1.17 -14.50
N TRP A 306 -6.56 -1.60 -15.69
CA TRP A 306 -5.18 -1.44 -16.11
C TRP A 306 -4.75 0.01 -16.08
N VAL A 307 -5.52 0.89 -16.70
CA VAL A 307 -5.16 2.31 -16.78
C VAL A 307 -5.21 2.98 -15.41
N LEU A 308 -6.26 2.75 -14.62
CA LEU A 308 -6.40 3.34 -13.28
C LEU A 308 -5.37 2.81 -12.28
N SER A 309 -4.70 1.71 -12.58
CA SER A 309 -3.63 1.14 -11.77
C SER A 309 -2.23 1.59 -12.18
N LEU A 310 -2.10 2.42 -13.23
CA LEU A 310 -0.82 3.03 -13.59
C LEU A 310 -0.44 4.10 -12.56
N PRO A 311 0.85 4.22 -12.17
CA PRO A 311 1.28 5.13 -11.11
C PRO A 311 1.08 6.62 -11.44
N ASP A 312 1.04 6.97 -12.73
CA ASP A 312 0.85 8.32 -13.23
C ASP A 312 -0.61 8.66 -13.55
N VAL A 313 -1.54 7.73 -13.31
CA VAL A 313 -2.96 7.90 -13.59
C VAL A 313 -3.73 8.00 -12.28
N TYR A 314 -4.53 9.06 -12.16
CA TYR A 314 -5.45 9.24 -11.05
C TYR A 314 -6.72 9.92 -11.53
N LEU A 315 -7.84 9.52 -10.93
CA LEU A 315 -9.12 10.19 -11.13
C LEU A 315 -9.14 11.47 -10.28
N ARG A 316 -9.55 12.58 -10.91
CA ARG A 316 -9.91 13.80 -10.17
C ARG A 316 -11.26 13.60 -9.47
N THR A 317 -11.61 14.50 -8.56
CA THR A 317 -12.83 14.44 -7.74
C THR A 317 -14.11 14.07 -8.52
N PRO A 318 -14.39 14.62 -9.72
CA PRO A 318 -15.58 14.21 -10.48
C PRO A 318 -15.58 12.73 -10.87
N GLY A 319 -14.44 12.21 -11.33
CA GLY A 319 -14.32 10.79 -11.70
C GLY A 319 -14.35 9.85 -10.49
N GLN A 320 -13.99 10.34 -9.30
CA GLN A 320 -14.12 9.58 -8.06
C GLN A 320 -15.57 9.55 -7.54
N ARG A 321 -16.27 10.68 -7.59
CA ARG A 321 -17.65 10.82 -7.07
C ARG A 321 -18.72 10.26 -8.01
N CYS A 322 -18.49 10.35 -9.33
CA CYS A 322 -19.38 9.85 -10.38
C CYS A 322 -18.73 8.65 -11.07
N PHE A 323 -18.25 7.69 -10.28
CA PHE A 323 -17.49 6.56 -10.83
C PHE A 323 -18.37 5.60 -11.64
N GLU A 324 -19.64 5.42 -11.24
CA GLU A 324 -20.59 4.59 -11.98
C GLU A 324 -20.86 5.17 -13.38
N GLU A 325 -21.10 6.47 -13.48
CA GLU A 325 -21.32 7.14 -14.76
C GLU A 325 -20.04 7.16 -15.62
N LEU A 326 -18.87 7.29 -14.98
CA LEU A 326 -17.58 7.16 -15.67
C LEU A 326 -17.42 5.76 -16.25
N LEU A 327 -17.78 4.72 -15.50
CA LEU A 327 -17.70 3.33 -15.93
C LEU A 327 -18.63 3.06 -17.13
N ASP A 328 -19.86 3.57 -17.09
CA ASP A 328 -20.81 3.45 -18.20
C ASP A 328 -20.32 4.17 -19.46
N LEU A 329 -19.87 5.42 -19.31
CA LEU A 329 -19.31 6.20 -20.42
C LEU A 329 -18.07 5.51 -21.00
N TRP A 330 -17.21 4.98 -20.14
CA TRP A 330 -16.02 4.23 -20.54
C TRP A 330 -16.39 3.02 -21.38
N ARG A 331 -17.32 2.18 -20.92
CA ARG A 331 -17.76 0.98 -21.64
C ARG A 331 -18.30 1.31 -23.02
N VAL A 332 -19.16 2.34 -23.13
CA VAL A 332 -19.70 2.80 -24.41
C VAL A 332 -18.59 3.26 -25.35
N ARG A 333 -17.70 4.14 -24.89
CA ARG A 333 -16.60 4.67 -25.72
C ARG A 333 -15.59 3.59 -26.09
N PHE A 334 -15.31 2.66 -25.18
CA PHE A 334 -14.41 1.54 -25.42
C PHE A 334 -14.96 0.62 -26.50
N ALA A 335 -16.25 0.26 -26.45
CA ALA A 335 -16.88 -0.62 -27.43
C ALA A 335 -16.87 -0.02 -28.84
N VAL A 336 -17.07 1.30 -28.98
CA VAL A 336 -16.99 1.99 -30.28
C VAL A 336 -15.58 1.89 -30.88
N ARG A 337 -14.54 2.02 -30.05
CA ARG A 337 -13.14 2.04 -30.52
C ARG A 337 -12.49 0.66 -30.61
N ASN A 338 -12.93 -0.28 -29.80
CA ASN A 338 -12.39 -1.63 -29.69
C ASN A 338 -13.56 -2.64 -29.68
N PRO A 339 -14.29 -2.78 -30.80
CA PRO A 339 -15.48 -3.65 -30.85
C PRO A 339 -15.16 -5.13 -30.59
N GLU A 340 -13.94 -5.57 -30.88
CA GLU A 340 -13.46 -6.94 -30.57
C GLU A 340 -12.66 -7.02 -29.25
N GLY A 341 -12.62 -5.94 -28.47
CA GLY A 341 -11.73 -5.78 -27.31
C GLY A 341 -10.29 -5.47 -27.69
N LEU A 342 -9.45 -5.21 -26.68
CA LEU A 342 -8.04 -4.87 -26.88
C LEU A 342 -7.16 -6.13 -26.83
N ARG A 343 -6.56 -6.51 -27.96
CA ARG A 343 -5.63 -7.64 -28.02
C ARG A 343 -4.22 -7.21 -27.59
N VAL A 344 -3.64 -7.96 -26.67
CA VAL A 344 -2.28 -7.75 -26.13
C VAL A 344 -1.42 -8.94 -26.53
N ARG A 345 -0.26 -8.66 -27.15
CA ARG A 345 0.69 -9.71 -27.51
C ARG A 345 1.24 -10.36 -26.25
N ARG A 346 1.31 -11.70 -26.25
CA ARG A 346 1.90 -12.48 -25.15
C ARG A 346 3.33 -12.01 -24.84
N PRO A 347 3.59 -11.48 -23.64
CA PRO A 347 4.94 -11.16 -23.18
C PRO A 347 5.76 -12.44 -22.99
N LYS A 348 7.08 -12.35 -23.12
CA LYS A 348 7.99 -13.47 -22.81
C LYS A 348 8.26 -13.61 -21.31
N SER A 349 7.93 -12.59 -20.52
CA SER A 349 8.14 -12.53 -19.06
C SER A 349 7.03 -13.25 -18.31
N LYS A 350 7.40 -13.99 -17.26
CA LYS A 350 6.47 -14.55 -16.27
C LYS A 350 6.13 -13.49 -15.20
N ILE A 351 4.99 -13.65 -14.54
CA ILE A 351 4.63 -12.82 -13.38
C ILE A 351 5.53 -13.22 -12.20
N ARG A 352 6.19 -12.22 -11.62
CA ARG A 352 6.95 -12.33 -10.37
C ARG A 352 6.49 -11.22 -9.44
N SER A 353 6.33 -11.50 -8.17
CA SER A 353 5.96 -10.50 -7.18
C SER A 353 6.69 -10.75 -5.88
N GLN A 354 6.92 -9.69 -5.11
CA GLN A 354 7.41 -9.81 -3.76
C GLN A 354 6.40 -9.14 -2.83
N TYR A 355 6.13 -9.78 -1.71
CA TYR A 355 5.37 -9.20 -0.61
C TYR A 355 6.31 -8.88 0.54
N GLN A 356 6.29 -7.63 1.00
CA GLN A 356 7.01 -7.18 2.19
C GLN A 356 5.98 -6.93 3.29
N ALA A 357 6.14 -7.60 4.44
CA ALA A 357 5.24 -7.41 5.56
C ALA A 357 5.34 -5.98 6.11
N ALA A 358 4.20 -5.41 6.54
CA ALA A 358 4.13 -4.10 7.19
C ALA A 358 4.93 -4.08 8.50
N SER A 359 5.05 -5.23 9.16
CA SER A 359 5.89 -5.43 10.34
C SER A 359 7.40 -5.36 10.05
N ASN A 360 7.82 -5.45 8.78
CA ASN A 360 9.20 -5.60 8.34
C ASN A 360 9.92 -6.85 8.92
N THR A 361 9.18 -7.87 9.38
CA THR A 361 9.77 -9.09 9.96
C THR A 361 9.94 -10.23 8.96
N PHE A 362 9.26 -10.16 7.82
CA PHE A 362 9.40 -11.14 6.75
C PHE A 362 9.07 -10.55 5.37
N PHE A 363 9.51 -11.28 4.34
CA PHE A 363 9.07 -11.11 2.96
C PHE A 363 8.68 -12.47 2.37
N ARG A 364 7.93 -12.44 1.27
CA ARG A 364 7.56 -13.61 0.47
C ARG A 364 7.80 -13.33 -1.00
N SER A 365 8.45 -14.25 -1.68
CA SER A 365 8.53 -14.24 -3.14
C SER A 365 7.38 -15.05 -3.70
N ILE A 366 6.72 -14.50 -4.71
CA ILE A 366 5.61 -15.12 -5.42
C ILE A 366 6.05 -15.29 -6.87
N GLU A 367 6.16 -16.54 -7.31
CA GLU A 367 6.50 -16.87 -8.69
C GLU A 367 5.38 -17.65 -9.35
N PHE A 368 4.98 -17.29 -10.57
CA PHE A 368 3.98 -18.06 -11.31
C PHE A 368 4.67 -19.06 -12.23
N GLU A 369 4.45 -20.35 -12.00
CA GLU A 369 4.88 -21.44 -12.89
C GLU A 369 3.66 -22.04 -13.61
N ASN A 370 3.89 -22.77 -14.70
CA ASN A 370 2.81 -23.23 -15.58
C ASN A 370 1.70 -23.96 -14.79
N GLY A 371 0.54 -23.33 -14.68
CA GLY A 371 -0.62 -23.86 -13.97
C GLY A 371 -0.74 -23.47 -12.49
N GLY A 372 0.02 -22.49 -11.98
CA GLY A 372 -0.25 -21.84 -10.68
C GLY A 372 0.90 -21.03 -10.05
N ALA A 373 0.62 -20.34 -8.95
CA ALA A 373 1.59 -19.52 -8.24
C ALA A 373 2.48 -20.36 -7.30
N LYS A 374 3.62 -19.88 -6.82
CA LYS A 374 4.48 -20.54 -5.84
C LYS A 374 4.83 -19.49 -4.81
N LEU A 375 4.69 -19.81 -3.53
CA LEU A 375 5.18 -18.97 -2.44
C LEU A 375 6.50 -19.56 -1.96
N ASP A 376 7.59 -18.80 -2.09
CA ASP A 376 8.90 -19.20 -1.55
C ASP A 376 9.07 -18.64 -0.14
N HIS A 377 9.40 -19.53 0.79
CA HIS A 377 9.77 -19.17 2.14
C HIS A 377 11.26 -18.79 2.14
N GLY A 378 11.59 -17.59 2.61
CA GLY A 378 12.98 -17.13 2.81
C GLY A 378 13.85 -17.95 3.80
N SER A 379 13.49 -19.21 4.05
CA SER A 379 14.32 -20.26 4.64
C SER A 379 13.88 -21.64 4.12
N GLY A 380 14.06 -21.93 2.83
CA GLY A 380 14.22 -23.29 2.30
C GLY A 380 13.00 -24.21 2.29
N GLY A 381 11.78 -23.69 2.10
CA GLY A 381 10.58 -24.50 1.91
C GLY A 381 9.83 -24.07 0.65
N GLU A 382 9.59 -25.01 -0.26
CA GLU A 382 8.90 -24.78 -1.54
C GLU A 382 7.44 -25.26 -1.48
N VAL A 383 6.47 -24.41 -1.84
CA VAL A 383 5.07 -24.83 -2.03
C VAL A 383 4.53 -24.33 -3.38
N LEU A 384 4.21 -25.27 -4.27
CA LEU A 384 3.51 -25.02 -5.54
C LEU A 384 2.02 -24.81 -5.27
N LEU A 385 1.50 -23.63 -5.59
CA LEU A 385 0.07 -23.35 -5.72
C LEU A 385 -0.34 -23.79 -7.13
N ARG A 386 -1.42 -24.56 -7.23
CA ARG A 386 -2.07 -24.83 -8.52
C ARG A 386 -3.18 -23.80 -8.70
N ALA A 387 -3.18 -23.10 -9.82
CA ALA A 387 -4.35 -22.37 -10.30
C ALA A 387 -5.42 -23.42 -10.61
N ALA A 388 -6.56 -23.30 -9.95
CA ALA A 388 -7.75 -24.10 -10.26
C ALA A 388 -8.35 -23.65 -11.60
#